data_AF-A0A7S2BWT6-F1
#
_entry.id   AF-A0A7S2BWT6-F1
#
_cell.length_a   1.000
_cell.length_b   1.000
_cell.length_c   1.000
_cell.angle_alpha   90.00
_cell.angle_beta   90.00
_cell.angle_gamma   90.00
#
_symmetry.space_group_name_H-M   'P 1'
#
loop_
_entity.id
_entity.type
_entity.pdbx_description
1 polymer ?
#
loop_
_entity_poly.entity_id
_entity_poly.type
_entity_poly.pdbx_seq_one_letter_code
_entity_poly.pdbx_strand_id
1 'polypeptide(L)'
;LAMGHLPDADFLRSFDSSPSDAAMMLRLQGLETSRSLVAGWTLISQLVRIVFSSTHSMRKFKRRVMSGREPPFEPTGGRVIRLCGAYSFTTNVSLNRHGSHLLPVFEDPGRVSHLVSDDKRLEPVYWHVGSDMYGDKTAWSPLSLNHRWLLRGKGGRYLFLVEADITDPEDPLSLGHTAPGDMEFIDACIAFRVLMEEMRLKQSTSFRPFRVVLGDSMQVFESGGGS
;
A
#
# COMPACT_ATOMS: atom_id res chain seq x y z
N LEU A 1 -1.37 40.14 -16.56
CA LEU A 1 -2.58 40.88 -16.96
C LEU A 1 -3.05 41.65 -15.73
N ALA A 2 -2.43 42.81 -15.47
CA ALA A 2 -2.76 44.12 -16.03
C ALA A 2 -3.81 44.82 -15.15
N MET A 3 -3.33 45.77 -14.33
CA MET A 3 -3.92 47.06 -13.94
C MET A 3 -3.08 47.56 -12.75
N GLY A 4 -2.13 48.49 -12.87
CA GLY A 4 -2.00 49.59 -13.83
C GLY A 4 -2.49 50.93 -13.27
N HIS A 5 -2.96 50.99 -12.02
CA HIS A 5 -3.19 52.23 -11.30
C HIS A 5 -2.17 52.35 -10.15
N LEU A 6 -1.20 53.26 -10.32
CA LEU A 6 -0.52 53.86 -9.17
C LEU A 6 -1.61 54.61 -8.38
N PRO A 7 -1.80 54.34 -7.08
CA PRO A 7 -2.76 55.09 -6.29
C PRO A 7 -2.37 56.58 -6.34
N ASP A 8 -3.34 57.45 -6.61
CA ASP A 8 -3.14 58.90 -6.63
C ASP A 8 -2.39 59.33 -5.36
N ALA A 9 -1.48 60.30 -5.49
CA ALA A 9 -0.68 60.81 -4.37
C ALA A 9 -1.53 61.35 -3.20
N ASP A 10 -2.82 61.58 -3.44
CA ASP A 10 -3.83 61.97 -2.43
C ASP A 10 -4.42 60.79 -1.64
N PHE A 11 -4.10 59.54 -1.99
CA PHE A 11 -4.58 58.35 -1.27
C PHE A 11 -3.79 58.07 0.02
N LEU A 12 -2.56 58.57 0.11
CA LEU A 12 -1.69 58.37 1.26
C LEU A 12 -1.80 59.56 2.21
N ARG A 13 -2.49 59.37 3.33
CA ARG A 13 -2.59 60.38 4.39
C ARG A 13 -1.20 60.65 4.97
N SER A 14 -0.71 61.88 4.83
CA SER A 14 0.50 62.35 5.53
C SER A 14 0.17 62.54 7.01
N PHE A 15 0.86 61.81 7.88
CA PHE A 15 0.72 61.97 9.32
C PHE A 15 1.55 63.17 9.77
N ASP A 16 0.91 64.18 10.34
CA ASP A 16 1.62 65.23 11.08
C ASP A 16 1.88 64.72 12.50
N SER A 17 2.82 65.35 13.23
CA SER A 17 3.17 64.94 14.61
C SER A 17 2.09 65.32 15.65
N SER A 18 0.81 65.20 15.27
CA SER A 18 -0.35 65.52 16.08
C SER A 18 -0.75 64.32 16.97
N PRO A 19 -1.33 64.56 18.16
CA PRO A 19 -1.85 63.49 19.01
C PRO A 19 -2.92 62.62 18.33
N SER A 20 -3.72 63.20 17.44
CA SER A 20 -4.73 62.49 16.65
C SER A 20 -4.12 61.52 15.63
N ASP A 21 -3.00 61.88 15.03
CA ASP A 21 -2.29 61.03 14.06
C ASP A 21 -1.57 59.88 14.75
N ALA A 22 -0.98 60.13 15.94
CA ALA A 22 -0.43 59.07 16.78
C ALA A 22 -1.49 58.03 17.19
N ALA A 23 -2.71 58.48 17.53
CA ALA A 23 -3.84 57.59 17.84
C ALA A 23 -4.29 56.77 16.61
N MET A 24 -4.22 57.34 15.41
CA MET A 24 -4.53 56.62 14.17
C MET A 24 -3.45 55.59 13.82
N MET A 25 -2.16 55.94 13.94
CA MET A 25 -1.05 55.00 13.71
C MET A 25 -1.11 53.81 14.67
N LEU A 26 -1.42 54.03 15.95
CA LEU A 26 -1.63 52.95 16.94
C LEU A 26 -2.77 52.01 16.53
N ARG A 27 -3.88 52.55 16.00
CA ARG A 27 -5.00 51.72 15.50
C ARG A 27 -4.61 50.91 14.27
N LEU A 28 -3.89 51.52 13.33
CA LEU A 28 -3.40 50.83 12.12
C LEU A 28 -2.42 49.71 12.49
N GLN A 29 -1.47 49.99 13.39
CA GLN A 29 -0.52 48.99 13.88
C GLN A 29 -1.23 47.87 14.64
N GLY A 30 -2.27 48.17 15.42
CA GLY A 30 -3.11 47.17 16.09
C GLY A 30 -3.90 46.30 15.10
N LEU A 31 -4.46 46.89 14.05
CA LEU A 31 -5.15 46.18 12.97
C LEU A 31 -4.19 45.29 12.17
N GLU A 32 -3.00 45.80 11.86
CA GLU A 32 -1.95 45.04 11.16
C GLU A 32 -1.47 43.85 11.99
N THR A 33 -1.21 44.08 13.28
CA THR A 33 -0.79 43.03 14.22
C THR A 33 -1.87 41.98 14.39
N SER A 34 -3.14 42.36 14.53
CA SER A 34 -4.25 41.40 14.64
C SER A 34 -4.44 40.58 13.37
N ARG A 35 -4.34 41.20 12.18
CA ARG A 35 -4.36 40.49 10.89
C ARG A 35 -3.22 39.49 10.78
N SER A 36 -2.01 39.88 11.20
CA SER A 36 -0.84 39.00 11.21
C SER A 36 -1.03 37.79 12.16
N LEU A 37 -1.54 38.03 13.37
CA LEU A 37 -1.85 36.96 14.33
C LEU A 37 -2.91 35.99 13.80
N VAL A 38 -3.98 36.51 13.22
CA VAL A 38 -5.05 35.69 12.61
C VAL A 38 -4.51 34.89 11.42
N ALA A 39 -3.68 35.49 10.56
CA ALA A 39 -3.06 34.80 9.44
C ALA A 39 -2.12 33.67 9.92
N GLY A 40 -1.29 33.94 10.93
CA GLY A 40 -0.41 32.95 11.56
C GLY A 40 -1.20 31.77 12.16
N TRP A 41 -2.25 32.06 12.91
CA TRP A 41 -3.13 31.02 13.47
C TRP A 41 -3.81 30.20 12.38
N THR A 42 -4.29 30.86 11.32
CA THR A 42 -4.91 30.18 10.17
C THR A 42 -3.94 29.21 9.52
N LEU A 43 -2.69 29.63 9.28
CA LEU A 43 -1.66 28.79 8.67
C LEU A 43 -1.34 27.56 9.55
N ILE A 44 -1.19 27.74 10.87
CA ILE A 44 -0.99 26.63 11.80
C ILE A 44 -2.18 25.68 11.78
N SER A 45 -3.41 26.20 11.81
CA SER A 45 -4.63 25.38 11.76
C SER A 45 -4.73 24.55 10.48
N GLN A 46 -4.30 25.10 9.35
CA GLN A 46 -4.27 24.41 8.06
C GLN A 46 -3.24 23.28 8.07
N LEU A 47 -2.03 23.50 8.60
CA LEU A 47 -1.01 22.47 8.73
C LEU A 47 -1.50 21.29 9.58
N VAL A 48 -2.12 21.58 10.73
CA VAL A 48 -2.70 20.55 11.61
C VAL A 48 -3.78 19.75 10.89
N ARG A 49 -4.68 20.43 10.16
CA ARG A 49 -5.73 19.76 9.36
C ARG A 49 -5.16 18.85 8.27
N ILE A 50 -4.09 19.28 7.60
CA ILE A 50 -3.41 18.48 6.57
C ILE A 50 -2.86 17.20 7.19
N VAL A 51 -2.20 17.29 8.35
CA VAL A 51 -1.64 16.12 9.05
C VAL A 51 -2.75 15.13 9.45
N PHE A 52 -3.85 15.62 10.06
CA PHE A 52 -4.96 14.76 10.44
C PHE A 52 -5.67 14.13 9.24
N SER A 53 -5.89 14.91 8.17
CA SER A 53 -6.51 14.39 6.94
C SER A 53 -5.63 13.34 6.26
N SER A 54 -4.32 13.56 6.21
CA SER A 54 -3.35 12.63 5.64
C SER A 54 -3.30 11.30 6.41
N THR A 55 -3.20 11.35 7.74
CA THR A 55 -3.18 10.14 8.58
C THR A 55 -4.50 9.35 8.48
N HIS A 56 -5.64 10.04 8.45
CA HIS A 56 -6.94 9.39 8.25
C HIS A 56 -7.04 8.73 6.86
N SER A 57 -6.60 9.43 5.82
CA SER A 57 -6.61 8.93 4.44
C SER A 57 -5.69 7.72 4.29
N MET A 58 -4.50 7.74 4.89
CA MET A 58 -3.58 6.61 4.90
C MET A 58 -4.19 5.37 5.60
N ARG A 59 -4.83 5.55 6.75
CA ARG A 59 -5.54 4.45 7.44
C ARG A 59 -6.71 3.90 6.63
N LYS A 60 -7.42 4.76 5.89
CA LYS A 60 -8.51 4.32 5.01
C LYS A 60 -7.95 3.54 3.82
N PHE A 61 -6.88 4.04 3.19
CA PHE A 61 -6.19 3.37 2.09
C PHE A 61 -5.67 2.00 2.52
N LYS A 62 -4.89 1.90 3.62
CA LYS A 62 -4.39 0.63 4.15
C LYS A 62 -5.50 -0.41 4.33
N ARG A 63 -6.63 -0.02 4.94
CA ARG A 63 -7.79 -0.90 5.14
C ARG A 63 -8.42 -1.36 3.82
N ARG A 64 -8.47 -0.48 2.81
CA ARG A 64 -9.01 -0.84 1.49
C ARG A 64 -8.08 -1.77 0.72
N VAL A 65 -6.77 -1.60 0.82
CA VAL A 65 -5.79 -2.54 0.26
C VAL A 65 -5.89 -3.90 0.94
N MET A 66 -5.88 -3.92 2.27
CA MET A 66 -5.98 -5.16 3.06
C MET A 66 -7.31 -5.90 2.89
N SER A 67 -8.36 -5.22 2.42
CA SER A 67 -9.65 -5.86 2.08
C SER A 67 -9.79 -6.20 0.60
N GLY A 68 -8.71 -6.09 -0.18
CA GLY A 68 -8.69 -6.44 -1.61
C GLY A 68 -9.40 -5.43 -2.52
N ARG A 69 -9.66 -4.20 -2.05
CA ARG A 69 -10.50 -3.20 -2.75
C ARG A 69 -9.73 -2.11 -3.50
N GLU A 70 -8.47 -1.89 -3.14
CA GLU A 70 -7.58 -0.92 -3.80
C GLU A 70 -6.18 -1.52 -3.93
N PRO A 71 -5.45 -1.31 -5.03
CA PRO A 71 -4.11 -1.87 -5.18
C PRO A 71 -3.13 -1.26 -4.15
N PRO A 72 -2.16 -2.05 -3.66
CA PRO A 72 -1.07 -1.51 -2.84
C PRO A 72 -0.21 -0.54 -3.67
N PHE A 73 0.63 0.23 -2.98
CA PHE A 73 1.64 1.04 -3.67
C PHE A 73 2.51 0.17 -4.59
N GLU A 74 2.85 0.73 -5.74
CA GLU A 74 3.64 0.03 -6.74
C GLU A 74 5.02 -0.35 -6.17
N PRO A 75 5.45 -1.60 -6.34
CA PRO A 75 6.74 -2.03 -5.79
C PRO A 75 7.93 -1.39 -6.50
N THR A 76 8.95 -1.01 -5.72
CA THR A 76 10.24 -0.57 -6.22
C THR A 76 11.15 -1.78 -6.44
N GLY A 77 11.04 -2.42 -7.61
CA GLY A 77 11.98 -3.49 -8.02
C GLY A 77 11.41 -4.91 -8.04
N GLY A 78 10.11 -5.07 -8.30
CA GLY A 78 9.46 -6.38 -8.33
C GLY A 78 8.87 -6.75 -6.97
N ARG A 79 7.85 -7.61 -7.02
CA ARG A 79 7.13 -8.07 -5.83
C ARG A 79 6.68 -9.52 -6.01
N VAL A 80 6.93 -10.31 -4.99
CA VAL A 80 6.48 -11.69 -4.86
C VAL A 80 5.09 -11.69 -4.29
N ILE A 81 4.16 -12.41 -4.94
CA ILE A 81 2.84 -12.67 -4.38
C ILE A 81 2.92 -14.01 -3.67
N ARG A 82 2.65 -14.07 -2.38
CA ARG A 82 2.62 -15.32 -1.62
C ARG A 82 1.20 -15.62 -1.14
N LEU A 83 0.68 -16.77 -1.54
CA LEU A 83 -0.61 -17.29 -1.10
C LEU A 83 -0.38 -18.00 0.24
N CYS A 84 -1.05 -17.54 1.29
CA CYS A 84 -0.72 -17.92 2.67
C CYS A 84 -1.85 -18.66 3.40
N GLY A 85 -2.95 -18.99 2.73
CA GLY A 85 -4.11 -19.57 3.38
C GLY A 85 -4.74 -18.63 4.41
N ALA A 86 -5.31 -19.21 5.46
CA ALA A 86 -5.83 -18.47 6.60
C ALA A 86 -4.72 -17.91 7.52
N TYR A 87 -3.59 -18.60 7.67
CA TYR A 87 -2.44 -18.14 8.46
C TYR A 87 -1.11 -18.77 8.02
N SER A 88 0.01 -18.04 8.18
CA SER A 88 1.35 -18.55 7.89
C SER A 88 2.42 -17.96 8.81
N PHE A 89 3.10 -18.82 9.58
CA PHE A 89 4.20 -18.43 10.46
C PHE A 89 5.45 -18.00 9.67
N THR A 90 5.77 -18.72 8.58
CA THR A 90 6.95 -18.44 7.76
C THR A 90 6.84 -17.06 7.06
N THR A 91 5.62 -16.67 6.72
CA THR A 91 5.31 -15.37 6.11
C THR A 91 5.54 -14.23 7.09
N ASN A 92 5.20 -14.40 8.37
CA ASN A 92 5.47 -13.39 9.40
C ASN A 92 6.97 -13.06 9.47
N VAL A 93 7.83 -14.09 9.51
CA VAL A 93 9.29 -13.92 9.52
C VAL A 93 9.78 -13.26 8.22
N SER A 94 9.22 -13.67 7.07
CA SER A 94 9.60 -13.15 5.75
C SER A 94 9.23 -11.66 5.60
N LEU A 95 8.06 -11.25 6.09
CA LEU A 95 7.62 -9.85 6.10
C LEU A 95 8.56 -8.96 6.91
N ASN A 96 9.09 -9.45 8.03
CA ASN A 96 10.04 -8.70 8.84
C ASN A 96 11.39 -8.49 8.15
N ARG A 97 11.77 -9.36 7.21
CA ARG A 97 13.06 -9.30 6.49
C ARG A 97 12.98 -8.63 5.12
N HIS A 98 11.88 -8.81 4.39
CA HIS A 98 11.76 -8.46 2.97
C HIS A 98 10.54 -7.57 2.65
N GLY A 99 9.88 -7.03 3.66
CA GLY A 99 8.48 -6.56 3.66
C GLY A 99 7.94 -5.82 2.43
N SER A 100 8.68 -4.95 1.75
CA SER A 100 8.18 -4.21 0.57
C SER A 100 8.10 -5.05 -0.71
N HIS A 101 8.91 -6.11 -0.80
CA HIS A 101 9.02 -7.01 -1.95
C HIS A 101 8.11 -8.24 -1.84
N LEU A 102 7.42 -8.43 -0.71
CA LEU A 102 6.51 -9.56 -0.49
C LEU A 102 5.10 -9.02 -0.27
N LEU A 103 4.16 -9.48 -1.09
CA LEU A 103 2.74 -9.33 -0.82
C LEU A 103 2.15 -10.67 -0.41
N PRO A 104 1.92 -10.88 0.88
CA PRO A 104 1.17 -12.03 1.34
C PRO A 104 -0.31 -11.84 1.04
N VAL A 105 -0.97 -12.94 0.72
CA VAL A 105 -2.40 -13.04 0.45
C VAL A 105 -3.00 -13.96 1.51
N PHE A 106 -3.93 -13.43 2.31
CA PHE A 106 -4.56 -14.15 3.41
C PHE A 106 -6.08 -14.27 3.23
N GLU A 107 -6.62 -15.39 3.69
CA GLU A 107 -8.05 -15.69 3.69
C GLU A 107 -8.78 -15.07 4.87
N ASP A 108 -8.15 -15.04 6.05
CA ASP A 108 -8.77 -14.50 7.24
C ASP A 108 -7.97 -13.33 7.83
N PRO A 109 -8.37 -12.08 7.54
CA PRO A 109 -7.82 -10.87 8.17
C PRO A 109 -7.80 -10.90 9.70
N GLY A 110 -8.75 -11.61 10.34
CA GLY A 110 -8.87 -11.72 11.79
C GLY A 110 -7.67 -12.43 12.41
N ARG A 111 -7.21 -13.52 11.79
CA ARG A 111 -6.06 -14.32 12.26
C ARG A 111 -4.73 -13.59 12.08
N VAL A 112 -4.63 -12.69 11.10
CA VAL A 112 -3.41 -11.93 10.80
C VAL A 112 -3.41 -10.48 11.30
N SER A 113 -4.40 -10.10 12.11
CA SER A 113 -4.54 -8.75 12.66
C SER A 113 -3.29 -8.27 13.42
N HIS A 114 -2.57 -9.18 14.07
CA HIS A 114 -1.31 -8.90 14.76
C HIS A 114 -0.14 -8.57 13.81
N LEU A 115 -0.21 -8.94 12.53
CA LEU A 115 0.77 -8.52 11.51
C LEU A 115 0.58 -7.04 11.12
N VAL A 116 -0.59 -6.48 11.43
CA VAL A 116 -1.02 -5.12 11.07
C VAL A 116 -0.85 -4.14 12.23
N SER A 117 -0.79 -4.64 13.47
CA SER A 117 -0.77 -3.81 14.68
C SER A 117 0.48 -2.93 14.80
N ASP A 118 1.51 -3.18 14.00
CA ASP A 118 2.65 -2.29 13.87
C ASP A 118 2.33 -1.11 12.92
N ASP A 119 1.60 -0.13 13.46
CA ASP A 119 1.14 1.11 12.78
C ASP A 119 2.30 1.93 12.18
N LYS A 120 3.55 1.56 12.48
CA LYS A 120 4.80 2.14 11.96
C LYS A 120 5.06 1.84 10.50
N ARG A 121 4.47 0.78 9.92
CA ARG A 121 4.70 0.46 8.50
C ARG A 121 3.95 1.45 7.62
N LEU A 122 4.66 2.15 6.74
CA LEU A 122 4.05 3.11 5.80
C LEU A 122 3.24 2.40 4.70
N GLU A 123 3.57 1.14 4.41
CA GLU A 123 2.94 0.35 3.35
C GLU A 123 1.91 -0.65 3.90
N PRO A 124 0.86 -0.96 3.13
CA PRO A 124 -0.06 -2.05 3.45
C PRO A 124 0.69 -3.39 3.49
N VAL A 125 0.33 -4.26 4.45
CA VAL A 125 1.12 -5.44 4.81
C VAL A 125 0.67 -6.71 4.07
N TYR A 126 -0.59 -6.79 3.63
CA TYR A 126 -1.15 -7.97 2.98
C TYR A 126 -2.34 -7.63 2.05
N TRP A 127 -2.72 -8.61 1.25
CA TRP A 127 -3.92 -8.65 0.42
C TRP A 127 -4.89 -9.71 0.93
N HIS A 128 -6.19 -9.48 0.80
CA HIS A 128 -7.21 -10.44 1.20
C HIS A 128 -7.92 -11.04 -0.01
N VAL A 129 -8.03 -12.37 -0.02
CA VAL A 129 -8.84 -13.16 -0.94
C VAL A 129 -9.55 -14.20 -0.10
N GLY A 130 -10.88 -14.32 -0.18
CA GLY A 130 -11.60 -15.35 0.58
C GLY A 130 -11.17 -16.77 0.19
N SER A 131 -11.37 -17.74 1.09
CA SER A 131 -10.93 -19.15 0.95
C SER A 131 -11.31 -19.78 -0.39
N ASP A 132 -12.49 -19.49 -0.93
CA ASP A 132 -12.99 -20.06 -2.19
C ASP A 132 -12.84 -19.13 -3.40
N MET A 133 -12.13 -18.02 -3.23
CA MET A 133 -12.09 -16.91 -4.21
C MET A 133 -10.79 -16.86 -5.00
N TYR A 134 -9.85 -17.79 -4.79
CA TYR A 134 -8.59 -17.85 -5.56
C TYR A 134 -8.82 -17.99 -7.07
N GLY A 135 -9.89 -18.67 -7.47
CA GLY A 135 -10.31 -18.80 -8.88
C GLY A 135 -11.10 -17.63 -9.43
N ASP A 136 -11.60 -16.75 -8.57
CA ASP A 136 -12.41 -15.63 -9.02
C ASP A 136 -11.55 -14.45 -9.47
N LYS A 137 -11.63 -14.13 -10.76
CA LYS A 137 -10.96 -12.97 -11.36
C LYS A 137 -11.34 -11.66 -10.66
N THR A 138 -12.54 -11.54 -10.10
CA THR A 138 -12.96 -10.32 -9.40
C THR A 138 -12.17 -10.05 -8.12
N ALA A 139 -11.67 -11.10 -7.45
CA ALA A 139 -10.82 -10.98 -6.26
C ALA A 139 -9.42 -10.40 -6.57
N TRP A 140 -8.96 -10.56 -7.81
CA TRP A 140 -7.64 -10.13 -8.27
C TRP A 140 -7.65 -8.87 -9.12
N SER A 141 -8.77 -8.57 -9.77
CA SER A 141 -8.91 -7.42 -10.66
C SER A 141 -8.45 -6.09 -10.04
N PRO A 142 -8.79 -5.76 -8.76
CA PRO A 142 -8.34 -4.53 -8.13
C PRO A 142 -6.83 -4.43 -7.92
N LEU A 143 -6.11 -5.57 -7.85
CA LEU A 143 -4.66 -5.61 -7.60
C LEU A 143 -3.84 -4.94 -8.71
N SER A 144 -4.43 -4.75 -9.90
CA SER A 144 -3.86 -3.97 -11.01
C SER A 144 -2.40 -4.35 -11.34
N LEU A 145 -2.16 -5.64 -11.55
CA LEU A 145 -0.84 -6.18 -11.89
C LEU A 145 -0.22 -5.47 -13.11
N ASN A 146 1.06 -5.12 -13.02
CA ASN A 146 1.80 -4.39 -14.04
C ASN A 146 3.30 -4.74 -14.02
N HIS A 147 4.09 -4.19 -14.94
CA HIS A 147 5.53 -4.52 -15.10
C HIS A 147 6.37 -4.36 -13.83
N ARG A 148 5.95 -3.49 -12.90
CA ARG A 148 6.70 -3.25 -11.66
C ARG A 148 6.64 -4.43 -10.72
N TRP A 149 5.65 -5.31 -10.87
CA TRP A 149 5.57 -6.58 -10.14
C TRP A 149 6.62 -7.59 -10.60
N LEU A 150 7.19 -7.39 -11.79
CA LEU A 150 8.21 -8.28 -12.33
C LEU A 150 9.56 -8.06 -11.66
N LEU A 151 10.13 -9.13 -11.14
CA LEU A 151 11.50 -9.16 -10.63
C LEU A 151 12.47 -9.14 -11.81
N ARG A 152 13.53 -8.33 -11.70
CA ARG A 152 14.59 -8.28 -12.70
C ARG A 152 15.63 -9.36 -12.42
N GLY A 153 15.68 -10.37 -13.27
CA GLY A 153 16.68 -11.43 -13.22
C GLY A 153 18.05 -11.00 -13.77
N LYS A 154 19.06 -11.84 -13.52
CA LYS A 154 20.39 -11.69 -14.13
C LYS A 154 20.26 -11.82 -15.66
N GLY A 155 20.84 -10.89 -16.41
CA GLY A 155 20.76 -10.85 -17.88
C GLY A 155 19.54 -10.14 -18.45
N GLY A 156 18.85 -9.29 -17.66
CA GLY A 156 17.79 -8.41 -18.17
C GLY A 156 16.45 -9.09 -18.42
N ARG A 157 16.30 -10.35 -18.01
CA ARG A 157 15.03 -11.09 -18.10
C ARG A 157 14.12 -10.72 -16.94
N TYR A 158 12.81 -10.63 -17.19
CA TYR A 158 11.81 -10.37 -16.18
C TYR A 158 11.18 -11.67 -15.68
N LEU A 159 10.96 -11.75 -14.38
CA LEU A 159 10.36 -12.89 -13.70
C LEU A 159 9.07 -12.45 -13.00
N PHE A 160 8.00 -13.19 -13.18
CA PHE A 160 6.79 -13.06 -12.36
C PHE A 160 6.76 -14.22 -11.39
N LEU A 161 6.76 -13.94 -10.09
CA LEU A 161 6.94 -14.96 -9.06
C LEU A 161 5.72 -14.99 -8.14
N VAL A 162 5.09 -16.16 -8.09
CA VAL A 162 4.02 -16.46 -7.15
C VAL A 162 4.43 -17.66 -6.31
N GLU A 163 4.27 -17.54 -5.00
CA GLU A 163 4.55 -18.58 -4.02
C GLU A 163 3.24 -19.04 -3.41
N ALA A 164 3.13 -20.32 -3.08
CA ALA A 164 2.07 -20.85 -2.24
C ALA A 164 2.70 -21.46 -1.00
N ASP A 165 2.24 -21.03 0.16
CA ASP A 165 2.63 -21.59 1.44
C ASP A 165 1.55 -22.57 1.89
N ILE A 166 1.89 -23.85 1.81
CA ILE A 166 1.02 -24.97 2.22
C ILE A 166 1.52 -25.60 3.53
N THR A 167 2.41 -24.90 4.26
CA THR A 167 2.91 -25.38 5.55
C THR A 167 1.82 -25.38 6.62
N ASP A 168 1.93 -26.31 7.57
CA ASP A 168 1.02 -26.33 8.72
C ASP A 168 1.30 -25.11 9.62
N PRO A 169 0.31 -24.24 9.86
CA PRO A 169 0.46 -23.09 10.74
C PRO A 169 0.78 -23.45 12.21
N GLU A 170 0.28 -24.59 12.69
CA GLU A 170 0.39 -25.05 14.08
C GLU A 170 1.68 -25.87 14.30
N ASP A 171 2.15 -26.57 13.25
CA ASP A 171 3.43 -27.27 13.27
C ASP A 171 4.25 -27.01 11.99
N PRO A 172 4.90 -25.84 11.86
CA PRO A 172 5.67 -25.47 10.67
C PRO A 172 6.94 -26.29 10.46
N LEU A 173 7.30 -27.15 11.42
CA LEU A 173 8.43 -28.08 11.35
C LEU A 173 7.98 -29.54 11.15
N SER A 174 6.67 -29.80 11.10
CA SER A 174 6.16 -31.14 10.78
C SER A 174 6.57 -31.52 9.35
N LEU A 175 7.48 -32.48 9.27
CA LEU A 175 7.89 -33.12 8.03
C LEU A 175 7.35 -34.55 8.07
N GLY A 176 6.59 -34.97 7.05
CA GLY A 176 6.15 -36.36 6.90
C GLY A 176 4.76 -36.74 7.43
N HIS A 177 3.93 -35.80 7.89
CA HIS A 177 2.52 -36.08 8.20
C HIS A 177 1.60 -35.23 7.33
N THR A 178 0.57 -35.87 6.75
CA THR A 178 -0.51 -35.26 5.96
C THR A 178 -1.43 -34.44 6.86
N ALA A 179 -0.87 -33.48 7.59
CA ALA A 179 -1.70 -32.42 8.16
C ALA A 179 -2.23 -31.60 6.99
N PRO A 180 -3.55 -31.37 6.88
CA PRO A 180 -4.08 -30.46 5.88
C PRO A 180 -3.52 -29.07 6.20
N GLY A 181 -2.63 -28.56 5.35
CA GLY A 181 -2.20 -27.18 5.44
C GLY A 181 -3.41 -26.25 5.30
N ASP A 182 -3.29 -25.02 5.81
CA ASP A 182 -4.36 -24.02 5.77
C ASP A 182 -4.79 -23.65 4.32
N MET A 183 -3.97 -24.00 3.32
CA MET A 183 -4.23 -23.79 1.91
C MET A 183 -4.13 -25.11 1.13
N GLU A 184 -5.13 -25.43 0.32
CA GLU A 184 -5.06 -26.59 -0.56
C GLU A 184 -4.17 -26.32 -1.79
N PHE A 185 -3.43 -27.36 -2.21
CA PHE A 185 -2.58 -27.27 -3.40
C PHE A 185 -3.37 -26.94 -4.68
N ILE A 186 -4.63 -27.37 -4.77
CA ILE A 186 -5.48 -27.09 -5.92
C ILE A 186 -5.82 -25.60 -6.02
N ASP A 187 -6.10 -24.95 -4.90
CA ASP A 187 -6.39 -23.51 -4.85
C ASP A 187 -5.17 -22.69 -5.25
N ALA A 188 -3.98 -23.13 -4.84
CA ALA A 188 -2.72 -22.53 -5.27
C ALA A 188 -2.57 -22.64 -6.81
N CYS A 189 -2.85 -23.79 -7.39
CA CYS A 189 -2.79 -23.99 -8.83
C CYS A 189 -3.79 -23.09 -9.59
N ILE A 190 -5.00 -22.96 -9.07
CA ILE A 190 -6.04 -22.10 -9.61
C ILE A 190 -5.60 -20.63 -9.55
N ALA A 191 -5.16 -20.16 -8.39
CA ALA A 191 -4.65 -18.80 -8.19
C ALA A 191 -3.49 -18.48 -9.14
N PHE A 192 -2.53 -19.40 -9.28
CA PHE A 192 -1.42 -19.26 -10.22
C PHE A 192 -1.92 -19.03 -11.63
N ARG A 193 -2.92 -19.79 -12.09
CA ARG A 193 -3.48 -19.63 -13.43
C ARG A 193 -4.14 -18.26 -13.61
N VAL A 194 -4.95 -17.82 -12.65
CA VAL A 194 -5.66 -16.53 -12.72
C VAL A 194 -4.68 -15.36 -12.72
N LEU A 195 -3.73 -15.32 -11.79
CA LEU A 195 -2.70 -14.28 -11.72
C LEU A 195 -1.85 -14.22 -12.98
N MET A 196 -1.52 -15.38 -13.55
CA MET A 196 -0.77 -15.47 -14.80
C MET A 196 -1.53 -14.92 -16.00
N GLU A 197 -2.82 -15.24 -16.10
CA GLU A 197 -3.69 -14.73 -17.16
C GLU A 197 -3.85 -13.21 -17.04
N GLU A 198 -4.16 -12.71 -15.83
CA GLU A 198 -4.26 -11.27 -15.54
C GLU A 198 -2.98 -10.52 -15.90
N MET A 199 -1.82 -11.06 -15.52
CA MET A 199 -0.54 -10.43 -15.83
C MET A 199 -0.25 -10.42 -17.34
N ARG A 200 -0.60 -11.49 -18.07
CA ARG A 200 -0.43 -11.55 -19.54
C ARG A 200 -1.39 -10.62 -20.28
N LEU A 201 -2.62 -10.47 -19.81
CA LEU A 201 -3.61 -9.58 -20.42
C LEU A 201 -3.21 -8.10 -20.26
N LYS A 202 -2.64 -7.74 -19.10
CA LYS A 202 -2.30 -6.35 -18.75
C LYS A 202 -0.90 -5.92 -19.20
N GLN A 203 -0.01 -6.87 -19.53
CA GLN A 203 1.40 -6.59 -19.79
C GLN A 203 1.87 -7.09 -21.16
N SER A 204 2.47 -6.20 -21.96
CA SER A 204 3.11 -6.54 -23.24
C SER A 204 4.55 -7.03 -23.10
N THR A 205 5.18 -6.80 -21.95
CA THR A 205 6.56 -7.19 -21.67
C THR A 205 6.67 -8.71 -21.53
N SER A 206 7.60 -9.32 -22.24
CA SER A 206 7.91 -10.75 -22.07
C SER A 206 8.48 -11.02 -20.68
N PHE A 207 7.90 -11.99 -19.96
CA PHE A 207 8.38 -12.43 -18.65
C PHE A 207 8.31 -13.95 -18.54
N ARG A 208 9.12 -14.52 -17.64
CA ARG A 208 9.09 -15.94 -17.30
C ARG A 208 8.31 -16.13 -15.99
N PRO A 209 7.26 -16.97 -15.98
CA PRO A 209 6.57 -17.29 -14.74
C PRO A 209 7.39 -18.26 -13.90
N PHE A 210 7.41 -18.00 -12.59
CA PHE A 210 7.94 -18.89 -11.57
C PHE A 210 6.84 -19.14 -10.53
N ARG A 211 6.58 -20.43 -10.30
CA ARG A 211 5.66 -20.91 -9.28
C ARG A 211 6.49 -21.65 -8.25
N VAL A 212 6.33 -21.31 -6.99
CA VAL A 212 7.03 -21.95 -5.88
C VAL A 212 5.99 -22.45 -4.91
N VAL A 213 6.14 -23.67 -4.43
CA VAL A 213 5.32 -24.22 -3.35
C VAL A 213 6.24 -24.45 -2.16
N LEU A 214 5.89 -23.82 -1.05
CA LEU A 214 6.58 -23.93 0.23
C LEU A 214 5.80 -24.96 1.05
N GLY A 215 6.43 -26.09 1.32
CA GLY A 215 5.82 -27.23 1.99
C GLY A 215 6.86 -28.33 2.20
N ASP A 216 6.40 -29.51 2.57
CA ASP A 216 7.27 -30.67 2.72
C ASP A 216 7.88 -31.06 1.36
N SER A 217 9.20 -30.97 1.25
CA SER A 217 9.95 -31.34 0.04
C SER A 217 9.79 -32.81 -0.37
N MET A 218 9.33 -33.67 0.54
CA MET A 218 9.06 -35.09 0.29
C MET A 218 7.67 -35.34 -0.30
N GLN A 219 6.77 -34.35 -0.26
CA GLN A 219 5.44 -34.46 -0.86
C GLN A 219 5.51 -34.22 -2.36
N VAL A 220 5.05 -35.20 -3.14
CA VAL A 220 4.97 -35.10 -4.60
C VAL A 220 3.59 -34.56 -4.96
N PHE A 221 3.57 -33.39 -5.58
CA PHE A 221 2.36 -32.79 -6.10
C PHE A 221 2.35 -32.76 -7.63
N GLU A 222 1.31 -33.33 -8.23
CA GLU A 222 1.08 -33.22 -9.67
C GLU A 222 0.30 -31.93 -9.98
N SER A 223 1.01 -30.88 -10.41
CA SER A 223 0.41 -29.59 -10.79
C SER A 223 -0.32 -29.60 -12.14
N GLY A 224 -0.49 -30.77 -12.78
CA GLY A 224 -1.14 -30.94 -14.09
C GLY A 224 -0.45 -30.23 -15.27
N GLY A 225 0.72 -29.61 -15.06
CA GLY A 225 1.44 -28.82 -16.07
C GLY A 225 2.46 -29.61 -16.89
N GLY A 226 2.16 -30.86 -17.23
CA GLY A 226 3.03 -31.71 -18.05
C GLY A 226 2.80 -31.47 -19.55
N SER A 227 3.86 -31.02 -20.23
CA SER A 227 4.05 -30.75 -21.68
C SER A 227 3.18 -29.68 -22.32
#